data_AF-A0A934HD27-F1
#
_entry.id   AF-A0A934HD27-F1
#
_cell.length_a   1.000
_cell.length_b   1.000
_cell.length_c   1.000
_cell.angle_alpha   90.00
_cell.angle_beta   90.00
_cell.angle_gamma   90.00
#
_symmetry.space_group_name_H-M   'P 1'
#
loop_
_entity.id
_entity.type
_entity.pdbx_description
1 polymer ?
#
loop_
_entity_poly.entity_id
_entity_poly.type
_entity_poly.pdbx_seq_one_letter_code
_entity_poly.pdbx_strand_id
1 'polypeptide(L)'
;MSTTTFVGANATWMPSFRAFEPTFRLIAEELQDQNPAITKTIMFAINGDPVLEFVSLEPKEFGQILNATKRAYNRAIREWSTTIPDPAQYRGSMYCFSELKALMLFDERTAPIPAGRVTINDFVVWDAPVWIGDIALEVMAAYPTVRLQQPALAETLLAARRSEGTGNLDLSPVSDIEFRAIVEAAGWVYQRYVAGGGKASAAPDFFVEVSIKIDELFHLLRSDKRAQNP
;
A
#
# COMPACT_ATOMS: atom_id res chain seq x y z
N MET A 1 -3.23 -22.69 -4.78
CA MET A 1 -4.60 -22.16 -4.86
C MET A 1 -4.50 -20.73 -5.36
N SER A 2 -5.06 -20.46 -6.54
CA SER A 2 -5.20 -19.11 -7.09
C SER A 2 -6.29 -18.37 -6.33
N THR A 3 -6.14 -17.06 -6.12
CA THR A 3 -7.17 -16.23 -5.51
C THR A 3 -7.51 -15.08 -6.43
N THR A 4 -8.75 -14.60 -6.39
CA THR A 4 -9.21 -13.53 -7.27
C THR A 4 -10.14 -12.60 -6.51
N THR A 5 -9.94 -11.30 -6.64
CA THR A 5 -10.87 -10.28 -6.17
C THR A 5 -11.10 -9.28 -7.28
N PHE A 6 -12.32 -9.24 -7.81
CA PHE A 6 -12.75 -8.23 -8.77
C PHE A 6 -13.09 -6.96 -8.01
N VAL A 7 -12.12 -6.04 -7.93
CA VAL A 7 -12.24 -4.80 -7.13
C VAL A 7 -13.19 -3.83 -7.83
N GLY A 8 -12.95 -3.59 -9.11
CA GLY A 8 -13.74 -2.71 -9.98
C GLY A 8 -13.79 -3.24 -11.41
N ALA A 9 -14.44 -2.52 -12.32
CA ALA A 9 -14.67 -2.98 -13.69
C ALA A 9 -13.39 -3.36 -14.45
N ASN A 10 -12.29 -2.64 -14.19
CA ASN A 10 -10.99 -2.83 -14.85
C ASN A 10 -9.86 -3.19 -13.86
N ALA A 11 -10.20 -3.66 -12.66
CA ALA A 11 -9.22 -3.90 -11.60
C ALA A 11 -9.47 -5.23 -10.90
N THR A 12 -8.52 -6.16 -11.05
CA THR A 12 -8.55 -7.48 -10.40
C THR A 12 -7.30 -7.66 -9.55
N TRP A 13 -7.48 -8.00 -8.27
CA TRP A 13 -6.41 -8.38 -7.36
C TRP A 13 -6.31 -9.91 -7.28
N MET A 14 -5.12 -10.45 -7.56
CA MET A 14 -4.83 -11.89 -7.68
C MET A 14 -3.57 -12.28 -6.89
N PRO A 15 -3.58 -12.10 -5.56
CA PRO A 15 -2.43 -12.46 -4.74
C PRO A 15 -2.33 -13.99 -4.58
N SER A 16 -1.24 -14.44 -3.95
CA SER A 16 -1.21 -15.80 -3.42
C SER A 16 -2.21 -15.97 -2.27
N PHE A 17 -2.70 -17.20 -2.05
CA PHE A 17 -3.60 -17.49 -0.92
C PHE A 17 -3.00 -17.08 0.44
N ARG A 18 -1.66 -17.15 0.59
CA ARG A 18 -0.94 -16.73 1.80
C ARG A 18 -1.06 -15.24 2.11
N ALA A 19 -1.32 -14.41 1.10
CA ALA A 19 -1.60 -12.98 1.30
C ALA A 19 -3.10 -12.70 1.30
N PHE A 20 -3.89 -13.42 0.50
CA PHE A 20 -5.35 -13.31 0.45
C PHE A 20 -5.99 -13.56 1.83
N GLU A 21 -5.72 -14.72 2.42
CA GLU A 21 -6.40 -15.19 3.62
C GLU A 21 -6.21 -14.26 4.83
N PRO A 22 -4.98 -13.89 5.24
CA PRO A 22 -4.81 -13.04 6.42
C PRO A 22 -5.31 -11.62 6.16
N THR A 23 -5.20 -11.12 4.91
CA THR A 23 -5.72 -9.79 4.53
C THR A 23 -7.23 -9.75 4.70
N PHE A 24 -7.94 -10.70 4.08
CA PHE A 24 -9.39 -10.71 4.12
C PHE A 24 -9.96 -11.12 5.47
N ARG A 25 -9.23 -11.91 6.26
CA ARG A 25 -9.61 -12.20 7.65
C ARG A 25 -9.64 -10.92 8.49
N LEU A 26 -8.59 -10.10 8.43
CA LEU A 26 -8.57 -8.81 9.13
C LEU A 26 -9.68 -7.86 8.63
N ILE A 27 -9.93 -7.82 7.32
CA ILE A 27 -11.02 -7.01 6.76
C ILE A 27 -12.38 -7.48 7.28
N ALA A 28 -12.62 -8.80 7.30
CA ALA A 28 -13.87 -9.39 7.77
C ALA A 28 -14.13 -9.07 9.25
N GLU A 29 -13.09 -9.14 10.09
CA GLU A 29 -13.15 -8.76 11.50
C GLU A 29 -13.49 -7.28 11.69
N GLU A 30 -12.87 -6.39 10.90
CA GLU A 30 -13.16 -4.94 10.93
C GLU A 30 -14.53 -4.56 10.36
N LEU A 31 -15.16 -5.47 9.61
CA LEU A 31 -16.45 -5.26 8.94
C LEU A 31 -17.63 -5.90 9.70
N GLN A 32 -17.36 -6.84 10.61
CA GLN A 32 -18.34 -7.75 11.20
C GLN A 32 -19.60 -7.04 11.73
N ASP A 33 -19.43 -5.93 12.44
CA ASP A 33 -20.54 -5.19 13.05
C ASP A 33 -21.25 -4.23 12.06
N GLN A 34 -20.61 -3.92 10.93
CA GLN A 34 -21.10 -2.92 9.96
C GLN A 34 -21.84 -3.57 8.79
N ASN A 35 -21.35 -4.73 8.33
CA ASN A 35 -21.96 -5.45 7.22
C ASN A 35 -21.76 -6.97 7.37
N PRO A 36 -22.59 -7.63 8.22
CA PRO A 36 -22.49 -9.08 8.47
C PRO A 36 -22.65 -9.94 7.21
N ALA A 37 -23.42 -9.46 6.23
CA ALA A 37 -23.64 -10.17 4.97
C ALA A 37 -22.34 -10.25 4.16
N ILE A 38 -21.66 -9.12 3.96
CA ILE A 38 -20.37 -9.09 3.27
C ILE A 38 -19.30 -9.84 4.07
N THR A 39 -19.26 -9.68 5.39
CA THR A 39 -18.36 -10.46 6.25
C THR A 39 -18.54 -11.96 6.02
N LYS A 40 -19.79 -12.46 5.94
CA LYS A 40 -20.06 -13.87 5.64
C LYS A 40 -19.55 -14.27 4.26
N THR A 41 -19.72 -13.43 3.24
CA THR A 41 -19.18 -13.68 1.89
C THR A 41 -17.66 -13.79 1.91
N ILE A 42 -16.97 -12.87 2.60
CA ILE A 42 -15.52 -12.91 2.77
C ILE A 42 -15.08 -14.21 3.48
N MET A 43 -15.74 -14.57 4.58
CA MET A 43 -15.42 -15.78 5.32
C MET A 43 -15.70 -17.06 4.53
N PHE A 44 -16.73 -17.07 3.66
CA PHE A 44 -16.98 -18.17 2.75
C PHE A 44 -15.85 -18.32 1.72
N ALA A 45 -15.41 -17.22 1.12
CA ALA A 45 -14.30 -17.23 0.15
C ALA A 45 -12.98 -17.70 0.79
N ILE A 46 -12.70 -17.31 2.03
CA ILE A 46 -11.53 -17.78 2.78
C ILE A 46 -11.52 -19.30 2.97
N ASN A 47 -12.68 -19.91 3.23
CA ASN A 47 -12.79 -21.34 3.58
C ASN A 47 -13.12 -22.26 2.38
N GLY A 48 -13.43 -21.68 1.22
CA GLY A 48 -13.92 -22.40 0.06
C GLY A 48 -13.22 -21.98 -1.22
N ASP A 49 -13.97 -21.31 -2.10
CA ASP A 49 -13.44 -20.77 -3.36
C ASP A 49 -13.01 -19.31 -3.13
N PRO A 50 -11.69 -19.00 -3.18
CA PRO A 50 -11.16 -17.67 -2.84
C PRO A 50 -11.36 -16.66 -3.98
N VAL A 51 -12.63 -16.47 -4.34
CA VAL A 51 -13.12 -15.52 -5.33
C VAL A 51 -14.04 -14.53 -4.63
N LEU A 52 -13.76 -13.23 -4.80
CA LEU A 52 -14.57 -12.14 -4.29
C LEU A 52 -14.93 -11.18 -5.42
N GLU A 53 -16.18 -10.74 -5.42
CA GLU A 53 -16.71 -9.81 -6.42
C GLU A 53 -17.18 -8.54 -5.72
N PHE A 54 -16.38 -7.49 -5.81
CA PHE A 54 -16.73 -6.16 -5.31
C PHE A 54 -17.27 -5.25 -6.40
N VAL A 55 -17.09 -5.60 -7.68
CA VAL A 55 -17.57 -4.83 -8.84
C VAL A 55 -19.08 -4.54 -8.81
N SER A 56 -19.88 -5.46 -8.26
CA SER A 56 -21.34 -5.35 -8.19
C SER A 56 -21.86 -4.62 -6.94
N LEU A 57 -20.97 -4.25 -6.02
CA LEU A 57 -21.36 -3.58 -4.78
C LEU A 57 -21.76 -2.13 -5.05
N GLU A 58 -22.83 -1.72 -4.39
CA GLU A 58 -23.27 -0.32 -4.36
C GLU A 58 -22.17 0.56 -3.73
N PRO A 59 -22.06 1.85 -4.11
CA PRO A 59 -21.01 2.74 -3.59
C PRO A 59 -20.94 2.79 -2.06
N LYS A 60 -22.10 2.70 -1.39
CA LYS A 60 -22.17 2.66 0.07
C LYS A 60 -21.51 1.41 0.67
N GLU A 61 -21.76 0.24 0.10
CA GLU A 61 -21.21 -1.03 0.56
C GLU A 61 -19.71 -1.11 0.26
N PHE A 62 -19.31 -0.70 -0.94
CA PHE A 62 -17.90 -0.58 -1.31
C PHE A 62 -17.16 0.35 -0.35
N GLY A 63 -17.76 1.49 0.01
CA GLY A 63 -17.23 2.42 1.00
C GLY A 63 -17.08 1.81 2.40
N GLN A 64 -18.00 0.94 2.83
CA GLN A 64 -17.87 0.21 4.10
C GLN A 64 -16.68 -0.75 4.08
N ILE A 65 -16.52 -1.54 3.01
CA ILE A 65 -15.37 -2.44 2.85
C ILE A 65 -14.09 -1.62 2.81
N LEU A 66 -14.01 -0.56 2.00
CA LEU A 66 -12.82 0.29 1.93
C LEU A 66 -12.41 0.85 3.30
N ASN A 67 -13.38 1.27 4.12
CA ASN A 67 -13.10 1.73 5.47
C ASN A 67 -12.62 0.60 6.40
N ALA A 68 -13.17 -0.61 6.27
CA ALA A 68 -12.67 -1.79 6.96
C ALA A 68 -11.25 -2.15 6.51
N THR A 69 -10.97 -2.13 5.20
CA THR A 69 -9.64 -2.32 4.59
C THR A 69 -8.60 -1.37 5.17
N LYS A 70 -8.94 -0.07 5.33
CA LYS A 70 -8.04 0.92 5.94
C LYS A 70 -7.72 0.57 7.40
N ARG A 71 -8.73 0.25 8.22
CA ARG A 71 -8.53 -0.14 9.63
C ARG A 71 -7.73 -1.43 9.74
N ALA A 72 -8.08 -2.43 8.93
CA ALA A 72 -7.42 -3.72 8.87
C ALA A 72 -5.94 -3.59 8.47
N TYR A 73 -5.62 -2.69 7.53
CA TYR A 73 -4.24 -2.41 7.17
C TYR A 73 -3.43 -1.85 8.35
N ASN A 74 -4.00 -0.90 9.09
CA ASN A 74 -3.35 -0.32 10.26
C ASN A 74 -3.18 -1.33 11.40
N ARG A 75 -4.14 -2.24 11.53
CA ARG A 75 -4.04 -3.40 12.43
C ARG A 75 -2.95 -4.37 11.99
N ALA A 76 -2.84 -4.65 10.70
CA ALA A 76 -1.80 -5.50 10.11
C ALA A 76 -0.39 -4.95 10.35
N ILE A 77 -0.16 -3.64 10.23
CA ILE A 77 1.14 -3.02 10.58
C ILE A 77 1.61 -3.48 11.95
N ARG A 78 0.71 -3.44 12.95
CA ARG A 78 1.01 -3.81 14.33
C ARG A 78 1.14 -5.33 14.49
N GLU A 79 0.12 -6.08 14.07
CA GLU A 79 0.01 -7.52 14.35
C GLU A 79 0.95 -8.38 13.49
N TRP A 80 1.12 -8.05 12.21
CA TRP A 80 1.98 -8.84 11.33
C TRP A 80 3.45 -8.60 11.60
N SER A 81 3.82 -7.45 12.16
CA SER A 81 5.21 -7.19 12.53
C SER A 81 5.74 -8.14 13.60
N THR A 82 4.84 -8.71 14.42
CA THR A 82 5.18 -9.68 15.46
C THR A 82 4.92 -11.12 15.02
N THR A 83 3.93 -11.35 14.15
CA THR A 83 3.51 -12.70 13.74
C THR A 83 4.17 -13.20 12.45
N ILE A 84 4.73 -12.31 11.63
CA ILE A 84 5.49 -12.64 10.41
C ILE A 84 6.97 -12.28 10.63
N PRO A 85 7.78 -13.21 11.19
CA PRO A 85 9.16 -12.89 11.58
C PRO A 85 10.11 -12.74 10.39
N ASP A 86 9.82 -13.36 9.24
CA ASP A 86 10.64 -13.22 8.04
C ASP A 86 10.37 -11.86 7.37
N PRO A 87 11.37 -10.95 7.30
CA PRO A 87 11.20 -9.62 6.74
C PRO A 87 10.77 -9.63 5.26
N ALA A 88 11.20 -10.64 4.49
CA ALA A 88 10.82 -10.75 3.09
C ALA A 88 9.33 -11.12 2.94
N GLN A 89 8.83 -12.01 3.79
CA GLN A 89 7.42 -12.36 3.88
C GLN A 89 6.57 -11.20 4.39
N TYR A 90 6.99 -10.52 5.46
CA TYR A 90 6.28 -9.34 5.98
C TYR A 90 6.12 -8.27 4.90
N ARG A 91 7.22 -7.88 4.24
CA ARG A 91 7.20 -6.92 3.13
C ARG A 91 6.28 -7.38 2.00
N GLY A 92 6.34 -8.66 1.63
CA GLY A 92 5.47 -9.23 0.59
C GLY A 92 3.99 -9.13 0.93
N SER A 93 3.61 -9.46 2.17
CA SER A 93 2.22 -9.37 2.65
C SER A 93 1.75 -7.92 2.73
N MET A 94 2.56 -7.01 3.28
CA MET A 94 2.22 -5.59 3.37
C MET A 94 2.10 -4.94 1.98
N TYR A 95 2.97 -5.31 1.03
CA TYR A 95 2.87 -4.88 -0.36
C TYR A 95 1.54 -5.31 -0.98
N CYS A 96 1.18 -6.59 -0.87
CA CYS A 96 -0.08 -7.10 -1.41
C CYS A 96 -1.29 -6.38 -0.80
N PHE A 97 -1.28 -6.14 0.51
CA PHE A 97 -2.36 -5.43 1.19
C PHE A 97 -2.43 -3.95 0.76
N SER A 98 -1.27 -3.28 0.67
CA SER A 98 -1.18 -1.90 0.18
C SER A 98 -1.73 -1.78 -1.25
N GLU A 99 -1.40 -2.75 -2.12
CA GLU A 99 -1.91 -2.81 -3.50
C GLU A 99 -3.43 -2.99 -3.54
N LEU A 100 -4.01 -3.92 -2.76
CA LEU A 100 -5.47 -4.06 -2.66
C LEU A 100 -6.13 -2.75 -2.24
N LYS A 101 -5.63 -2.12 -1.17
CA LYS A 101 -6.17 -0.87 -0.66
C LYS A 101 -6.10 0.23 -1.72
N ALA A 102 -5.00 0.31 -2.46
CA ALA A 102 -4.82 1.27 -3.53
C ALA A 102 -5.76 1.04 -4.72
N LEU A 103 -5.94 -0.20 -5.15
CA LEU A 103 -6.92 -0.56 -6.18
C LEU A 103 -8.33 -0.13 -5.77
N MET A 104 -8.69 -0.30 -4.49
CA MET A 104 -9.98 0.17 -3.99
C MET A 104 -10.09 1.70 -3.96
N LEU A 105 -9.00 2.41 -3.64
CA LEU A 105 -8.97 3.88 -3.64
C LEU A 105 -9.00 4.49 -5.04
N PHE A 106 -8.51 3.76 -6.04
CA PHE A 106 -8.51 4.15 -7.46
C PHE A 106 -9.87 3.94 -8.13
N ASP A 107 -10.73 3.08 -7.57
CA ASP A 107 -12.06 2.82 -8.10
C ASP A 107 -12.94 4.09 -8.14
N GLU A 108 -13.71 4.26 -9.20
CA GLU A 108 -14.56 5.44 -9.45
C GLU A 108 -15.63 5.70 -8.38
N ARG A 109 -16.00 4.66 -7.62
CA ARG A 109 -16.94 4.79 -6.50
C ARG A 109 -16.31 5.50 -5.30
N THR A 110 -14.99 5.63 -5.27
CA THR A 110 -14.27 6.39 -4.25
C THR A 110 -14.25 7.87 -4.61
N ALA A 111 -14.58 8.72 -3.65
CA ALA A 111 -14.52 10.17 -3.84
C ALA A 111 -13.10 10.64 -4.22
N PRO A 112 -12.96 11.72 -5.03
CA PRO A 112 -11.66 12.24 -5.42
C PRO A 112 -10.74 12.46 -4.21
N ILE A 113 -9.54 11.90 -4.31
CA ILE A 113 -8.55 11.97 -3.24
C ILE A 113 -7.60 13.13 -3.59
N PRO A 114 -7.47 14.18 -2.75
CA PRO A 114 -6.53 15.26 -2.98
C PRO A 114 -5.08 14.76 -3.09
N ALA A 115 -4.24 15.64 -3.62
CA ALA A 115 -2.80 15.44 -3.66
C ALA A 115 -2.18 15.55 -2.26
N GLY A 116 -1.09 14.81 -2.08
CA GLY A 116 -0.19 14.87 -0.95
C GLY A 116 1.19 15.32 -1.41
N ARG A 117 2.05 15.64 -0.45
CA ARG A 117 3.34 16.26 -0.69
C ARG A 117 4.47 15.56 0.05
N VAL A 118 5.57 15.30 -0.64
CA VAL A 118 6.83 14.88 -0.01
C VAL A 118 7.89 15.94 -0.30
N THR A 119 8.28 16.69 0.72
CA THR A 119 9.46 17.57 0.64
C THR A 119 10.69 16.71 0.73
N ILE A 120 11.50 16.67 -0.33
CA ILE A 120 12.74 15.90 -0.35
C ILE A 120 13.85 16.74 0.28
N ASN A 121 13.97 18.00 -0.15
CA ASN A 121 14.89 19.00 0.40
C ASN A 121 14.33 20.41 0.16
N ASP A 122 15.10 21.45 0.52
CA ASP A 122 14.69 22.86 0.42
C ASP A 122 14.21 23.30 -0.96
N PHE A 123 14.57 22.58 -2.03
CA PHE A 123 14.29 22.95 -3.41
C PHE A 123 13.45 21.92 -4.16
N VAL A 124 13.31 20.71 -3.62
CA VAL A 124 12.70 19.58 -4.31
C VAL A 124 11.52 19.07 -3.53
N VAL A 125 10.36 19.08 -4.19
CA VAL A 125 9.10 18.60 -3.67
C VAL A 125 8.49 17.64 -4.69
N TRP A 126 7.93 16.54 -4.21
CA TRP A 126 7.15 15.60 -5.01
C TRP A 126 5.68 15.70 -4.61
N ASP A 127 4.82 16.05 -5.57
CA ASP A 127 3.38 16.08 -5.39
C ASP A 127 2.73 14.91 -6.17
N ALA A 128 1.88 14.16 -5.48
CA ALA A 128 1.17 13.01 -6.07
C ALA A 128 -0.22 12.85 -5.45
N PRO A 129 -1.17 12.19 -6.13
CA PRO A 129 -2.37 11.69 -5.47
C PRO A 129 -2.00 10.95 -4.18
N VAL A 130 -2.66 11.29 -3.08
CA VAL A 130 -2.29 10.75 -1.76
C VAL A 130 -2.23 9.23 -1.75
N TRP A 131 -3.14 8.56 -2.45
CA TRP A 131 -3.18 7.11 -2.44
C TRP A 131 -1.92 6.49 -3.08
N ILE A 132 -1.30 7.17 -4.05
CA ILE A 132 0.00 6.77 -4.62
C ILE A 132 1.11 7.02 -3.61
N GLY A 133 1.07 8.18 -2.92
CA GLY A 133 1.98 8.49 -1.83
C GLY A 133 1.92 7.43 -0.72
N ASP A 134 0.72 7.07 -0.27
CA ASP A 134 0.48 6.04 0.75
C ASP A 134 1.10 4.70 0.33
N ILE A 135 0.91 4.24 -0.91
CA ILE A 135 1.56 3.01 -1.41
C ILE A 135 3.07 3.09 -1.28
N ALA A 136 3.67 4.18 -1.78
CA ALA A 136 5.12 4.34 -1.76
C ALA A 136 5.65 4.29 -0.32
N LEU A 137 5.05 5.06 0.57
CA LEU A 137 5.44 5.14 1.99
C LEU A 137 5.24 3.81 2.71
N GLU A 138 4.13 3.12 2.47
CA GLU A 138 3.80 1.82 3.06
C GLU A 138 4.81 0.75 2.70
N VAL A 139 5.11 0.64 1.41
CA VAL A 139 6.03 -0.35 0.90
C VAL A 139 7.46 -0.03 1.32
N MET A 140 7.84 1.26 1.33
CA MET A 140 9.16 1.68 1.83
C MET A 140 9.32 1.38 3.31
N ALA A 141 8.31 1.68 4.13
CA ALA A 141 8.32 1.41 5.57
C ALA A 141 8.40 -0.09 5.89
N ALA A 142 7.82 -0.94 5.05
CA ALA A 142 7.89 -2.39 5.18
C ALA A 142 9.22 -3.00 4.67
N TYR A 143 10.07 -2.20 4.01
CA TYR A 143 11.32 -2.69 3.44
C TYR A 143 12.35 -3.01 4.55
N PRO A 144 13.10 -4.13 4.48
CA PRO A 144 13.95 -4.59 5.59
C PRO A 144 14.94 -3.56 6.13
N THR A 145 15.62 -2.81 5.26
CA THR A 145 16.59 -1.77 5.68
C THR A 145 15.91 -0.69 6.49
N VAL A 146 14.72 -0.23 6.07
CA VAL A 146 13.96 0.78 6.80
C VAL A 146 13.37 0.18 8.08
N ARG A 147 12.63 -0.92 7.98
CA ARG A 147 11.87 -1.48 9.10
C ARG A 147 12.72 -1.95 10.27
N LEU A 148 13.85 -2.61 9.98
CA LEU A 148 14.67 -3.30 10.98
C LEU A 148 15.83 -2.44 11.46
N GLN A 149 16.42 -1.65 10.57
CA GLN A 149 17.61 -0.85 10.90
C GLN A 149 17.24 0.58 11.25
N GLN A 150 16.12 1.10 10.76
CA GLN A 150 15.63 2.47 11.00
C GLN A 150 14.16 2.48 11.46
N PRO A 151 13.80 1.82 12.59
CA PRO A 151 12.39 1.67 12.99
C PRO A 151 11.69 3.02 13.22
N ALA A 152 12.38 4.05 13.73
CA ALA A 152 11.81 5.39 13.87
C ALA A 152 11.48 6.05 12.51
N LEU A 153 12.29 5.77 11.49
CA LEU A 153 12.01 6.21 10.13
C LEU A 153 10.79 5.49 9.56
N ALA A 154 10.67 4.17 9.78
CA ALA A 154 9.49 3.41 9.36
C ALA A 154 8.20 4.00 9.94
N GLU A 155 8.18 4.32 11.24
CA GLU A 155 7.04 4.99 11.89
C GLU A 155 6.78 6.38 11.28
N THR A 156 7.82 7.15 10.97
CA THR A 156 7.69 8.47 10.32
C THR A 156 7.03 8.36 8.95
N LEU A 157 7.45 7.39 8.12
CA LEU A 157 6.84 7.14 6.81
C LEU A 157 5.37 6.72 6.94
N LEU A 158 5.06 5.83 7.90
CA LEU A 158 3.70 5.35 8.13
C LEU A 158 2.78 6.44 8.69
N ALA A 159 3.29 7.34 9.55
CA ALA A 159 2.53 8.46 10.11
C ALA A 159 2.22 9.56 9.08
N ALA A 160 3.01 9.67 8.02
CA ALA A 160 2.77 10.65 6.95
C ALA A 160 1.63 10.25 5.99
N ARG A 161 1.23 8.96 5.99
CA ARG A 161 0.12 8.45 5.16
C ARG A 161 -1.18 9.15 5.51
N ARG A 162 -2.00 9.54 4.55
CA ARG A 162 -3.26 10.26 4.86
C ARG A 162 -4.34 9.37 5.46
N SER A 163 -4.28 8.05 5.25
CA SER A 163 -5.16 7.14 5.99
C SER A 163 -5.01 7.26 7.52
N GLU A 164 -3.93 7.88 8.00
CA GLU A 164 -3.64 8.13 9.42
C GLU A 164 -3.07 9.55 9.73
N GLY A 165 -2.83 10.40 8.74
CA GLY A 165 -2.03 11.63 8.86
C GLY A 165 -2.37 12.73 7.83
N THR A 166 -1.41 13.61 7.55
CA THR A 166 -1.66 14.85 6.77
C THR A 166 -1.64 14.65 5.25
N GLY A 167 -1.08 13.53 4.77
CA GLY A 167 -0.69 13.37 3.38
C GLY A 167 0.57 14.17 3.02
N ASN A 168 1.30 14.69 4.03
CA ASN A 168 2.52 15.44 3.85
C ASN A 168 3.67 14.80 4.64
N LEU A 169 4.84 14.69 4.01
CA LEU A 169 6.08 14.22 4.61
C LEU A 169 7.19 15.21 4.32
N ASP A 170 8.02 15.51 5.32
CA ASP A 170 9.24 16.28 5.13
C ASP A 170 10.45 15.38 5.40
N LEU A 171 11.21 15.11 4.35
CA LEU A 171 12.46 14.36 4.37
C LEU A 171 13.69 15.28 4.43
N SER A 172 13.54 16.60 4.42
CA SER A 172 14.68 17.51 4.59
C SER A 172 15.47 17.29 5.90
N PRO A 173 14.86 16.92 7.06
CA PRO A 173 15.60 16.73 8.30
C PRO A 173 16.20 15.32 8.46
N VAL A 174 15.88 14.36 7.57
CA VAL A 174 16.40 13.00 7.72
C VAL A 174 17.91 12.96 7.46
N SER A 175 18.63 12.16 8.23
CA SER A 175 20.07 11.99 8.08
C SER A 175 20.43 11.34 6.74
N ASP A 176 21.68 11.50 6.30
CA ASP A 176 22.16 10.88 5.06
C ASP A 176 22.00 9.35 5.07
N ILE A 177 22.19 8.70 6.22
CA ILE A 177 22.03 7.25 6.39
C ILE A 177 20.57 6.84 6.22
N GLU A 178 19.64 7.52 6.89
CA GLU A 178 18.20 7.28 6.75
C GLU A 178 17.74 7.54 5.33
N PHE A 179 18.20 8.62 4.71
CA PHE A 179 17.86 8.95 3.33
C PHE A 179 18.32 7.87 2.35
N ARG A 180 19.51 7.29 2.53
CA ARG A 180 19.97 6.15 1.72
C ARG A 180 19.09 4.91 1.91
N ALA A 181 18.62 4.64 3.12
CA ALA A 181 17.66 3.54 3.37
C ALA A 181 16.33 3.77 2.62
N ILE A 182 15.85 5.02 2.56
CA ILE A 182 14.67 5.40 1.75
C ILE A 182 14.92 5.14 0.27
N VAL A 183 16.08 5.58 -0.26
CA VAL A 183 16.43 5.40 -1.68
C VAL A 183 16.48 3.91 -2.05
N GLU A 184 17.07 3.07 -1.19
CA GLU A 184 17.10 1.62 -1.40
C GLU A 184 15.67 1.04 -1.46
N ALA A 185 14.84 1.40 -0.49
CA ALA A 185 13.45 0.96 -0.42
C ALA A 185 12.62 1.46 -1.62
N ALA A 186 12.81 2.71 -2.05
CA ALA A 186 12.19 3.29 -3.24
C ALA A 186 12.62 2.55 -4.51
N GLY A 187 13.85 2.05 -4.59
CA GLY A 187 14.30 1.18 -5.66
C GLY A 187 13.47 -0.09 -5.77
N TRP A 188 13.06 -0.68 -4.65
CA TRP A 188 12.17 -1.84 -4.67
C TRP A 188 10.75 -1.47 -5.15
N VAL A 189 10.21 -0.33 -4.71
CA VAL A 189 8.91 0.19 -5.17
C VAL A 189 8.93 0.40 -6.68
N TYR A 190 9.99 1.04 -7.19
CA TYR A 190 10.22 1.25 -8.62
C TYR A 190 10.21 -0.07 -9.41
N GLN A 191 10.90 -1.10 -8.91
CA GLN A 191 10.93 -2.40 -9.59
C GLN A 191 9.54 -3.03 -9.73
N ARG A 192 8.66 -2.82 -8.74
CA ARG A 192 7.28 -3.38 -8.76
C ARG A 192 6.35 -2.62 -9.68
N TYR A 193 6.33 -1.29 -9.58
CA TYR A 193 5.33 -0.49 -10.26
C TYR A 193 5.77 0.03 -11.63
N VAL A 194 7.07 0.18 -11.87
CA VAL A 194 7.62 0.74 -13.13
C VAL A 194 8.29 -0.34 -13.97
N ALA A 195 9.25 -1.08 -13.41
CA ALA A 195 10.04 -2.06 -14.16
C ALA A 195 9.32 -3.40 -14.43
N GLY A 196 8.03 -3.51 -14.06
CA GLY A 196 7.19 -4.67 -14.36
C GLY A 196 7.40 -5.88 -13.44
N GLY A 197 8.00 -5.70 -12.26
CA GLY A 197 8.26 -6.79 -11.32
C GLY A 197 6.99 -7.35 -10.66
N GLY A 198 6.68 -8.63 -10.93
CA GLY A 198 5.74 -9.48 -10.19
C GLY A 198 4.55 -8.78 -9.54
N LYS A 199 3.61 -8.30 -10.37
CA LYS A 199 2.36 -7.64 -9.96
C LYS A 199 1.39 -8.66 -9.37
N ALA A 200 0.69 -8.30 -8.30
CA ALA A 200 -0.36 -9.12 -7.70
C ALA A 200 -1.75 -8.75 -8.25
N SER A 201 -1.83 -8.00 -9.35
CA SER A 201 -3.08 -7.51 -9.91
C SER A 201 -3.01 -7.28 -11.42
N ALA A 202 -4.20 -7.26 -12.04
CA ALA A 202 -4.44 -6.81 -13.40
C ALA A 202 -5.31 -5.54 -13.35
N ALA A 203 -4.68 -4.38 -13.53
CA ALA A 203 -5.34 -3.08 -13.52
C ALA A 203 -4.55 -2.07 -14.39
N PRO A 204 -4.73 -2.09 -15.73
CA PRO A 204 -3.88 -1.33 -16.64
C PRO A 204 -3.85 0.18 -16.34
N ASP A 205 -5.01 0.81 -16.18
CA ASP A 205 -5.13 2.25 -15.94
C ASP A 205 -4.50 2.66 -14.61
N PHE A 206 -4.70 1.85 -13.56
CA PHE A 206 -4.04 2.00 -12.27
C PHE A 206 -2.52 2.01 -12.42
N PHE A 207 -1.95 1.02 -13.12
CA PHE A 207 -0.50 0.93 -13.29
C PHE A 207 0.08 2.05 -14.17
N VAL A 208 -0.68 2.55 -15.15
CA VAL A 208 -0.27 3.73 -15.94
C VAL A 208 -0.08 4.92 -15.00
N GLU A 209 -1.06 5.22 -14.14
CA GLU A 209 -0.97 6.37 -13.24
C GLU A 209 0.12 6.19 -12.16
N VAL A 210 0.16 5.02 -11.50
CA VAL A 210 1.16 4.74 -10.45
C VAL A 210 2.57 4.77 -11.00
N SER A 211 2.82 4.16 -12.16
CA SER A 211 4.18 4.05 -12.71
C SER A 211 4.83 5.41 -12.96
N ILE A 212 4.09 6.38 -13.51
CA ILE A 212 4.59 7.74 -13.77
C ILE A 212 5.04 8.40 -12.46
N LYS A 213 4.22 8.30 -11.42
CA LYS A 213 4.49 8.97 -10.14
C LYS A 213 5.57 8.28 -9.31
N ILE A 214 5.66 6.95 -9.37
CA ILE A 214 6.75 6.21 -8.71
C ILE A 214 8.09 6.42 -9.44
N ASP A 215 8.09 6.48 -10.77
CA ASP A 215 9.27 6.82 -11.58
C ASP A 215 9.81 8.20 -11.19
N GLU A 216 8.92 9.21 -11.15
CA GLU A 216 9.24 10.56 -10.70
C GLU A 216 9.86 10.57 -9.30
N LEU A 217 9.20 9.97 -8.31
CA LEU A 217 9.69 9.92 -6.92
C LEU A 217 11.09 9.29 -6.85
N PHE A 218 11.28 8.14 -7.51
CA PHE A 218 12.54 7.42 -7.48
C PHE A 218 13.69 8.26 -8.04
N HIS A 219 13.49 8.93 -9.16
CA HIS A 219 14.50 9.77 -9.78
C HIS A 219 14.81 11.03 -8.96
N LEU A 220 13.82 11.65 -8.34
CA LEU A 220 14.03 12.77 -7.42
C LEU A 220 14.86 12.35 -6.20
N LEU A 221 14.51 11.22 -5.56
CA LEU A 221 15.26 10.70 -4.42
C LEU A 221 16.70 10.35 -4.78
N ARG A 222 16.93 9.70 -5.92
CA ARG A 222 18.29 9.33 -6.38
C ARG A 222 19.16 10.51 -6.76
N SER A 223 18.56 11.63 -7.14
CA SER A 223 19.29 12.84 -7.55
C SER A 223 19.72 13.69 -6.36
N ASP A 224 19.20 13.44 -5.16
CA ASP A 224 19.59 14.15 -3.95
C ASP A 224 21.04 13.80 -3.54
N LYS A 225 21.81 14.81 -3.11
CA LYS A 225 23.21 14.66 -2.70
C LYS A 225 23.43 13.60 -1.60
N ARG A 226 22.45 13.42 -0.71
CA ARG A 226 22.51 12.44 0.39
C ARG A 226 22.51 10.99 -0.12
N ALA A 227 21.99 10.77 -1.33
CA ALA A 227 22.02 9.48 -2.00
C ALA A 227 23.40 9.15 -2.62
N GLN A 228 24.27 10.14 -2.80
CA GLN A 228 25.54 10.01 -3.54
C GLN A 228 26.77 9.87 -2.64
N ASN A 229 26.67 10.25 -1.37
CA ASN A 229 27.78 10.20 -0.43
C ASN A 229 27.80 8.86 0.34
N PRO A 230 28.94 8.13 0.38
CA PRO A 230 29.06 6.89 1.14
C PRO A 230 28.89 7.08 2.66
#